data_AF-A0A2D9NGQ2-F1
#
_entry.id   AF-A0A2D9NGQ2-F1
#
_cell.length_a   1.000
_cell.length_b   1.000
_cell.length_c   1.000
_cell.angle_alpha   90.00
_cell.angle_beta   90.00
_cell.angle_gamma   90.00
#
_symmetry.space_group_name_H-M   'P 1'
#
loop_
_entity.id
_entity.type
_entity.pdbx_description
1 polymer ?
#
loop_
_entity_poly.entity_id
_entity_poly.type
_entity_poly.pdbx_seq_one_letter_code
_entity_poly.pdbx_strand_id
1 'polypeptide(L)'
;MVVKSATKKRLMELGVSEEFAHKLATDRNMTDIKSLSHDEIASTLGISKDSESFTNVMAVIAEQGSRRRAQKKSKKITIRSRAIDDFDRPEIELRFNALNHELVPHQELVGDANISEEEQFEVEKKELEPWKMIEFDEETEKHRIAKELLPKILITDPVVQVLKERAESLDNAKLAADPEHKPLAAGWIADRVIKVIRKSPSAGKTIAYRLIVEGN
;
A
#
# COMPACT_ATOMS: atom_id res chain seq x y z
N MET A 1 27.48 -44.24 -39.35
CA MET A 1 28.61 -43.28 -39.37
C MET A 1 28.46 -42.36 -38.17
N VAL A 2 29.50 -42.25 -37.35
CA VAL A 2 29.46 -41.82 -35.95
C VAL A 2 29.49 -40.29 -35.83
N VAL A 3 28.48 -39.69 -35.20
CA VAL A 3 28.66 -38.46 -34.41
C VAL A 3 27.64 -38.46 -33.28
N LYS A 4 28.04 -38.79 -32.04
CA LYS A 4 27.19 -38.56 -30.85
C LYS A 4 27.79 -37.46 -29.97
N SER A 5 28.14 -36.30 -30.55
CA SER A 5 28.27 -35.12 -29.70
C SER A 5 26.86 -34.59 -29.43
N ALA A 6 26.44 -34.67 -28.16
CA ALA A 6 25.13 -34.17 -27.72
C ALA A 6 24.96 -32.68 -28.08
N THR A 7 26.07 -31.94 -28.13
CA THR A 7 26.14 -30.53 -28.55
C THR A 7 25.77 -30.35 -30.02
N LYS A 8 26.33 -31.14 -30.96
CA LYS A 8 25.99 -31.05 -32.40
C LYS A 8 24.50 -31.33 -32.60
N LYS A 9 23.99 -32.40 -31.98
CA LYS A 9 22.57 -32.76 -32.09
C LYS A 9 21.67 -31.62 -31.59
N ARG A 10 22.01 -31.04 -30.43
CA ARG A 10 21.27 -29.93 -29.85
C ARG A 10 21.30 -28.66 -30.70
N LEU A 11 22.42 -28.35 -31.35
CA LEU A 11 22.49 -27.19 -32.27
C LEU A 11 21.63 -27.40 -33.52
N MET A 12 21.63 -28.62 -34.07
CA MET A 12 20.76 -28.96 -35.21
C MET A 12 19.28 -28.90 -34.85
N GLU A 13 18.90 -29.39 -33.67
CA GLU A 13 17.51 -29.28 -33.15
C GLU A 13 17.06 -27.82 -32.97
N LEU A 14 17.99 -26.90 -32.76
CA LEU A 14 17.73 -25.47 -32.60
C LEU A 14 17.80 -24.68 -33.92
N GLY A 15 17.91 -25.36 -35.06
CA GLY A 15 17.85 -24.74 -36.39
C GLY A 15 19.19 -24.27 -36.96
N VAL A 16 20.32 -24.67 -36.37
CA VAL A 16 21.65 -24.44 -36.96
C VAL A 16 21.93 -25.51 -38.03
N SER A 17 22.48 -25.09 -39.18
CA SER A 17 22.84 -26.03 -40.25
C SER A 17 23.85 -27.09 -39.78
N GLU A 18 23.82 -28.27 -40.38
CA GLU A 18 24.67 -29.39 -39.95
C GLU A 18 26.16 -29.06 -40.02
N GLU A 19 26.59 -28.32 -41.04
CA GLU A 19 27.98 -27.91 -41.25
C GLU A 19 28.47 -26.98 -40.14
N PHE A 20 27.67 -25.98 -39.76
CA PHE A 20 28.00 -25.03 -38.71
C PHE A 20 27.90 -25.67 -37.32
N ALA A 21 26.90 -26.54 -37.10
CA ALA A 21 26.77 -27.30 -35.86
C ALA A 21 27.97 -28.24 -35.65
N HIS A 22 28.49 -28.85 -36.71
CA HIS A 22 29.69 -29.69 -36.62
C HIS A 22 30.94 -28.87 -36.25
N LYS A 23 31.19 -27.75 -36.95
CA LYS A 23 32.33 -26.86 -36.68
C LYS A 23 32.31 -26.31 -35.24
N LEU A 24 31.14 -25.85 -34.78
CA LEU A 24 31.00 -25.31 -33.42
C LEU A 24 31.11 -26.37 -32.32
N ALA A 25 30.67 -27.61 -32.60
CA ALA A 25 30.69 -28.70 -31.62
C ALA A 25 31.98 -29.53 -31.64
N THR A 26 32.96 -29.19 -32.50
CA THR A 26 34.27 -29.85 -32.52
C THR A 26 35.03 -29.46 -31.25
N ASP A 27 35.25 -30.44 -30.37
CA ASP A 27 35.95 -30.31 -29.07
C ASP A 27 35.35 -29.28 -28.10
N ARG A 28 34.08 -28.90 -28.26
CA ARG A 28 33.41 -27.89 -27.43
C ARG A 28 32.04 -28.36 -26.93
N ASN A 29 31.74 -28.05 -25.67
CA ASN A 29 30.40 -28.24 -25.13
C ASN A 29 29.55 -26.96 -25.31
N MET A 30 28.24 -27.05 -25.00
CA MET A 30 27.31 -25.92 -25.12
C MET A 30 27.63 -24.73 -24.20
N THR A 31 28.38 -24.92 -23.11
CA THR A 31 28.85 -23.82 -22.25
C THR A 31 30.06 -23.12 -22.85
N ASP A 32 31.01 -23.86 -23.44
CA ASP A 32 32.19 -23.31 -24.09
C ASP A 32 31.80 -22.47 -25.30
N ILE A 33 30.81 -22.94 -26.09
CA ILE A 33 30.27 -22.21 -27.25
C ILE A 33 29.65 -20.86 -26.83
N LYS A 34 29.03 -20.79 -25.64
CA LYS A 34 28.40 -19.55 -25.13
C LYS A 34 29.40 -18.53 -24.63
N SER A 35 30.59 -18.97 -24.21
CA SER A 35 31.66 -18.07 -23.76
C SER A 35 32.48 -17.50 -24.91
N LEU A 36 32.31 -17.99 -26.14
CA LEU A 36 33.01 -17.46 -27.30
C LEU A 36 32.51 -16.05 -27.63
N SER A 37 33.45 -15.19 -27.96
CA SER A 37 33.18 -13.87 -28.52
C SER A 37 32.64 -13.97 -29.95
N HIS A 38 32.04 -12.88 -30.43
CA HIS A 38 31.52 -12.76 -31.79
C HIS A 38 32.60 -13.04 -32.84
N ASP A 39 33.84 -12.65 -32.56
CA ASP A 39 34.98 -12.79 -33.47
C ASP A 39 35.47 -14.24 -33.55
N GLU A 40 35.47 -14.95 -32.43
CA GLU A 40 35.83 -16.37 -32.37
C GLU A 40 34.77 -17.27 -33.03
N ILE A 41 33.50 -16.90 -32.91
CA ILE A 41 32.39 -17.60 -33.60
C ILE A 41 32.50 -17.38 -35.11
N ALA A 42 32.77 -16.15 -35.56
CA ALA A 42 32.95 -15.87 -36.99
C ALA A 42 34.15 -16.63 -37.57
N SER A 43 35.28 -16.64 -36.84
CA SER A 43 36.50 -17.36 -37.21
C SER A 43 36.28 -18.88 -37.30
N THR A 44 35.56 -19.47 -36.34
CA THR A 44 35.28 -20.92 -36.33
C THR A 44 34.28 -21.36 -37.40
N LEU A 45 33.33 -20.49 -37.77
CA LEU A 45 32.38 -20.75 -38.85
C LEU A 45 32.96 -20.47 -40.24
N GLY A 46 33.92 -19.54 -40.33
CA GLY A 46 34.54 -19.09 -41.58
C GLY A 46 33.62 -18.20 -42.41
N ILE A 47 32.73 -17.45 -41.76
CA ILE A 47 31.71 -16.61 -42.40
C ILE A 47 31.82 -15.15 -41.93
N SER A 48 31.41 -14.21 -42.77
CA SER A 48 31.34 -12.79 -42.39
C SER A 48 30.28 -12.56 -41.31
N LYS A 49 30.54 -11.57 -40.43
CA LYS A 49 29.62 -11.14 -39.37
C LYS A 49 28.28 -10.63 -39.91
N ASP A 50 28.27 -10.14 -41.15
CA ASP A 50 27.07 -9.59 -41.79
C ASP A 50 26.23 -10.67 -42.50
N SER A 51 26.66 -11.93 -42.48
CA SER A 51 25.90 -13.01 -43.09
C SER A 51 24.67 -13.35 -42.25
N GLU A 52 23.54 -13.60 -42.93
CA GLU A 52 22.28 -14.02 -42.29
C GLU A 52 22.48 -15.29 -41.45
N SER A 53 23.29 -16.23 -41.97
CA SER A 53 23.70 -17.45 -41.26
C SER A 53 24.42 -17.18 -39.93
N PHE A 54 25.28 -16.16 -39.86
CA PHE A 54 25.96 -15.77 -38.62
C PHE A 54 24.96 -15.19 -37.61
N THR A 55 24.08 -14.30 -38.06
CA THR A 55 23.07 -13.70 -37.18
C THR A 55 22.11 -14.74 -36.60
N ASN A 56 21.72 -15.75 -37.39
CA ASN A 56 20.86 -16.86 -36.94
C ASN A 56 21.56 -17.71 -35.87
N VAL A 57 22.83 -18.09 -36.09
CA VAL A 57 23.62 -18.83 -35.08
C VAL A 57 23.75 -18.03 -33.78
N MET A 58 23.99 -16.72 -33.86
CA MET A 58 24.10 -15.87 -32.68
C MET A 58 22.77 -15.73 -31.92
N ALA A 59 21.65 -15.61 -32.64
CA ALA A 59 20.33 -15.60 -32.02
C ALA A 59 20.06 -16.90 -31.25
N VAL A 60 20.37 -18.05 -31.85
CA VAL A 60 20.22 -19.38 -31.22
C VAL A 60 21.09 -19.51 -29.96
N ILE A 61 22.36 -19.06 -30.01
CA ILE A 61 23.27 -19.12 -28.85
C ILE A 61 22.78 -18.20 -27.73
N ALA A 62 22.34 -16.99 -28.06
CA ALA A 62 21.80 -16.02 -27.10
C ALA A 62 20.53 -16.52 -26.41
N GLU A 63 19.61 -17.14 -27.15
CA GLU A 63 18.37 -17.72 -26.60
C GLU A 63 18.67 -18.82 -25.57
N GLN A 64 19.72 -19.62 -25.80
CA GLN A 64 20.17 -20.65 -24.86
C GLN A 64 20.84 -20.07 -23.59
N GLY A 65 21.28 -18.81 -23.61
CA GLY A 65 21.86 -18.13 -22.45
C GLY A 65 20.82 -17.74 -21.39
N SER A 66 19.57 -17.54 -21.78
CA SER A 66 18.51 -17.00 -20.91
C SER A 66 17.68 -18.09 -20.19
N ARG A 67 17.57 -19.30 -20.75
CA ARG A 67 16.66 -20.35 -20.24
C ARG A 67 16.96 -20.88 -18.83
N ARG A 68 18.21 -20.74 -18.32
CA ARG A 68 18.55 -21.21 -16.96
C ARG A 68 18.41 -20.15 -15.85
N ARG A 69 18.27 -18.86 -16.20
CA ARG A 69 18.02 -17.79 -15.21
C ARG A 69 16.54 -17.47 -15.05
N ALA A 70 15.71 -17.78 -16.04
CA ALA A 70 14.26 -17.54 -16.02
C ALA A 70 13.44 -18.71 -15.45
N GLN A 71 14.05 -19.88 -15.17
CA GLN A 71 13.39 -20.92 -14.40
C GLN A 71 13.34 -20.42 -12.94
N LYS A 72 12.25 -19.70 -12.63
CA LYS A 72 11.91 -19.12 -11.33
C LYS A 72 12.47 -20.03 -10.22
N LYS A 73 13.59 -19.63 -9.59
CA LYS A 73 13.90 -20.14 -8.26
C LYS A 73 12.65 -19.81 -7.46
N SER A 74 11.86 -20.81 -7.08
CA SER A 74 10.78 -20.63 -6.13
C SER A 74 11.45 -20.13 -4.86
N LYS A 75 11.50 -18.80 -4.69
CA LYS A 75 11.82 -18.21 -3.39
C LYS A 75 10.75 -18.81 -2.48
N LYS A 76 11.16 -19.60 -1.48
CA LYS A 76 10.28 -19.92 -0.37
C LYS A 76 10.00 -18.60 0.33
N ILE A 77 8.97 -17.90 -0.14
CA ILE A 77 8.43 -16.75 0.57
C ILE A 77 7.64 -17.40 1.70
N THR A 78 8.08 -17.18 2.94
CA THR A 78 7.24 -17.50 4.09
C THR A 78 6.09 -16.50 4.06
N ILE A 79 5.02 -16.84 3.35
CA ILE A 79 3.80 -16.06 3.35
C ILE A 79 3.13 -16.39 4.67
N ARG A 80 3.02 -15.40 5.57
CA ARG A 80 2.20 -15.53 6.78
C ARG A 80 0.76 -15.82 6.32
N SER A 81 0.04 -16.72 6.99
CA SER A 81 -1.35 -17.07 6.63
C SER A 81 -2.23 -15.84 6.39
N ARG A 82 -2.09 -14.80 7.23
CA ARG A 82 -2.76 -13.50 7.06
C ARG A 82 -2.57 -12.83 5.70
N ALA A 83 -1.38 -12.96 5.09
CA ALA A 83 -1.14 -12.31 3.80
C ALA A 83 -1.87 -13.03 2.65
N ILE A 84 -2.18 -14.32 2.80
CA ILE A 84 -3.01 -15.06 1.81
C ILE A 84 -4.46 -14.61 1.93
N ASP A 85 -4.95 -14.45 3.16
CA ASP A 85 -6.29 -13.91 3.42
C ASP A 85 -6.46 -12.50 2.85
N ASP A 86 -5.42 -11.65 2.91
CA ASP A 86 -5.45 -10.30 2.34
C ASP A 86 -5.49 -10.30 0.80
N PHE A 87 -4.91 -11.30 0.13
CA PHE A 87 -4.96 -11.44 -1.34
C PHE A 87 -6.29 -11.97 -1.86
N ASP A 88 -6.99 -12.79 -1.07
CA ASP A 88 -8.28 -13.40 -1.43
C ASP A 88 -9.47 -12.56 -0.91
N ARG A 89 -9.19 -11.50 -0.13
CA ARG A 89 -10.20 -10.56 0.33
C ARG A 89 -10.63 -9.67 -0.82
N PRO A 90 -11.92 -9.66 -1.21
CA PRO A 90 -12.40 -8.73 -2.22
C PRO A 90 -12.11 -7.30 -1.77
N GLU A 91 -11.57 -6.48 -2.68
CA GLU A 91 -11.37 -5.06 -2.44
C GLU A 91 -12.74 -4.44 -2.12
N ILE A 92 -12.88 -3.89 -0.91
CA ILE A 92 -14.13 -3.27 -0.48
C ILE A 92 -14.25 -1.93 -1.22
N GLU A 93 -14.88 -1.95 -2.39
CA GLU A 93 -15.08 -0.76 -3.24
C GLU A 93 -16.00 0.28 -2.56
N LEU A 94 -16.89 -0.17 -1.68
CA LEU A 94 -17.83 0.68 -0.94
C LEU A 94 -17.85 0.28 0.53
N ARG A 95 -17.25 1.10 1.41
CA ARG A 95 -17.40 0.95 2.85
C ARG A 95 -18.79 1.45 3.25
N PHE A 96 -19.54 0.62 3.97
CA PHE A 96 -20.81 1.06 4.55
C PHE A 96 -20.56 2.16 5.58
N ASN A 97 -21.20 3.32 5.41
CA ASN A 97 -21.15 4.39 6.38
C ASN A 97 -21.98 4.01 7.61
N ALA A 98 -21.30 3.76 8.73
CA ALA A 98 -21.94 3.38 10.00
C ALA A 98 -22.98 4.40 10.48
N LEU A 99 -22.82 5.70 10.19
CA LEU A 99 -23.78 6.75 10.57
C LEU A 99 -25.14 6.63 9.86
N ASN A 100 -25.23 5.88 8.76
CA ASN A 100 -26.48 5.69 8.03
C ASN A 100 -27.35 4.56 8.63
N HIS A 101 -26.86 3.84 9.64
CA HIS A 101 -27.59 2.74 10.24
C HIS A 101 -28.64 3.23 11.24
N GLU A 102 -29.84 2.64 11.23
CA GLU A 102 -30.97 3.06 12.07
C GLU A 102 -30.65 3.06 13.57
N LEU A 103 -29.92 2.03 14.03
CA LEU A 103 -29.51 1.90 15.44
C LEU A 103 -28.38 2.85 15.84
N VAL A 104 -27.67 3.44 14.89
CA VAL A 104 -26.54 4.33 15.17
C VAL A 104 -27.10 5.75 15.31
N PRO A 105 -27.08 6.34 16.52
CA PRO A 105 -27.51 7.72 16.68
C PRO A 105 -26.57 8.64 15.91
N HIS A 106 -27.08 9.82 15.53
CA HIS A 106 -26.26 10.81 14.84
C HIS A 106 -25.16 11.31 15.77
N GLN A 107 -23.93 11.39 15.28
CA GLN A 107 -22.76 11.83 16.02
C GLN A 107 -22.00 12.86 15.20
N GLU A 108 -21.61 13.96 15.85
CA GLU A 108 -20.85 15.05 15.24
C GLU A 108 -19.72 15.49 16.16
N LEU A 109 -18.67 16.06 15.57
CA LEU A 109 -17.55 16.61 16.32
C LEU A 109 -17.97 17.94 16.96
N VAL A 110 -17.55 18.17 18.21
CA VAL A 110 -17.76 19.47 18.86
C VAL A 110 -16.73 20.46 18.31
N GLY A 111 -17.15 21.28 17.34
CA GLY A 111 -16.30 22.22 16.61
C GLY A 111 -15.71 21.64 15.32
N ASP A 112 -15.21 22.50 14.44
CA ASP A 112 -14.60 22.09 13.18
C ASP A 112 -13.30 21.33 13.38
N ALA A 113 -12.91 20.49 12.41
CA ALA A 113 -11.74 19.62 12.51
C ALA A 113 -10.42 20.41 12.59
N ASN A 114 -10.31 21.48 11.80
CA ASN A 114 -9.10 22.28 11.63
C ASN A 114 -9.35 23.68 12.22
N ILE A 115 -9.27 23.76 13.55
CA ILE A 115 -9.45 24.99 14.34
C ILE A 115 -8.27 25.15 15.30
N SER A 116 -8.05 26.36 15.78
CA SER A 116 -7.06 26.62 16.81
C SER A 116 -7.46 25.98 18.15
N GLU A 117 -6.47 25.73 19.02
CA GLU A 117 -6.70 25.17 20.36
C GLU A 117 -7.58 26.09 21.22
N GLU A 118 -7.45 27.41 21.05
CA GLU A 118 -8.26 28.42 21.76
C GLU A 118 -9.73 28.36 21.33
N GLU A 119 -9.99 28.35 20.02
CA GLU A 119 -11.35 28.21 19.47
C GLU A 119 -11.97 26.86 19.87
N GLN A 120 -11.17 25.78 19.86
CA GLN A 120 -11.63 24.47 20.30
C GLN A 120 -12.07 24.53 21.76
N PHE A 121 -11.25 25.12 22.63
CA PHE A 121 -11.59 25.28 24.05
C PHE A 121 -12.87 26.09 24.24
N GLU A 122 -13.05 27.20 23.51
CA GLU A 122 -14.27 28.02 23.61
C GLU A 122 -15.54 27.28 23.19
N VAL A 123 -15.48 26.54 22.06
CA VAL A 123 -16.63 25.78 21.55
C VAL A 123 -16.97 24.62 22.49
N GLU A 124 -15.98 23.85 22.92
CA GLU A 124 -16.18 22.75 23.86
C GLU A 124 -16.65 23.25 25.24
N LYS A 125 -16.12 24.37 25.72
CA LYS A 125 -16.55 25.01 26.97
C LYS A 125 -18.01 25.43 26.92
N LYS A 126 -18.44 26.03 25.81
CA LYS A 126 -19.84 26.46 25.63
C LYS A 126 -20.79 25.28 25.63
N GLU A 127 -20.43 24.20 24.93
CA GLU A 127 -21.24 22.99 24.89
C GLU A 127 -21.27 22.28 26.25
N LEU A 128 -20.16 22.25 26.98
CA LEU A 128 -20.02 21.55 28.26
C LEU A 128 -20.32 22.40 29.50
N GLU A 129 -20.71 23.67 29.32
CA GLU A 129 -21.04 24.62 30.38
C GLU A 129 -22.04 24.05 31.42
N PRO A 130 -23.11 23.33 31.03
CA PRO A 130 -24.09 22.79 31.99
C PRO A 130 -23.49 21.83 33.01
N TRP A 131 -22.37 21.16 32.69
CA TRP A 131 -21.72 20.18 33.56
C TRP A 131 -20.64 20.76 34.46
N LYS A 132 -20.31 22.05 34.32
CA LYS A 132 -19.32 22.75 35.17
C LYS A 132 -17.97 22.02 35.28
N MET A 133 -17.47 21.53 34.15
CA MET A 133 -16.26 20.68 34.08
C MET A 133 -14.97 21.50 33.92
N ILE A 134 -14.97 22.78 34.28
CA ILE A 134 -13.79 23.64 34.13
C ILE A 134 -12.97 23.53 35.41
N GLU A 135 -11.71 23.18 35.25
CA GLU A 135 -10.71 23.15 36.32
C GLU A 135 -9.61 24.17 36.03
N PHE A 136 -8.99 24.67 37.10
CA PHE A 136 -7.77 25.45 36.99
C PHE A 136 -6.58 24.51 37.06
N ASP A 137 -5.71 24.57 36.07
CA ASP A 137 -4.48 23.80 36.05
C ASP A 137 -3.34 24.66 36.61
N GLU A 138 -2.78 24.24 37.75
CA GLU A 138 -1.71 24.96 38.44
C GLU A 138 -0.40 24.95 37.65
N GLU A 139 -0.18 23.95 36.79
CA GLU A 139 1.06 23.82 36.03
C GLU A 139 1.08 24.76 34.81
N THR A 140 -0.06 24.87 34.12
CA THR A 140 -0.19 25.69 32.92
C THR A 140 -0.75 27.09 33.19
N GLU A 141 -1.16 27.37 34.43
CA GLU A 141 -1.86 28.59 34.85
C GLU A 141 -3.11 28.92 34.01
N LYS A 142 -3.69 27.91 33.36
CA LYS A 142 -4.82 28.04 32.44
C LYS A 142 -6.02 27.24 32.91
N HIS A 143 -7.20 27.66 32.49
CA HIS A 143 -8.40 26.86 32.66
C HIS A 143 -8.41 25.72 31.65
N ARG A 144 -8.60 24.48 32.13
CA ARG A 144 -8.77 23.29 31.30
C ARG A 144 -10.17 22.71 31.50
N ILE A 145 -10.67 22.00 30.50
CA ILE A 145 -11.88 21.19 30.64
C ILE A 145 -11.45 19.81 31.14
N ALA A 146 -12.07 19.32 32.21
CA ALA A 146 -11.87 17.98 32.77
C ALA A 146 -12.49 16.89 31.87
N LYS A 147 -11.98 16.77 30.64
CA LYS A 147 -12.46 15.85 29.60
C LYS A 147 -12.41 14.39 30.05
N GLU A 148 -11.51 14.04 30.95
CA GLU A 148 -11.33 12.72 31.53
C GLU A 148 -12.57 12.15 32.23
N LEU A 149 -13.48 13.03 32.67
CA LEU A 149 -14.75 12.66 33.30
C LEU A 149 -15.83 12.27 32.27
N LEU A 150 -15.63 12.55 30.99
CA LEU A 150 -16.58 12.19 29.94
C LEU A 150 -16.52 10.69 29.62
N PRO A 151 -17.65 10.07 29.26
CA PRO A 151 -17.66 8.71 28.73
C PRO A 151 -16.72 8.57 27.53
N LYS A 152 -15.91 7.52 27.50
CA LYS A 152 -14.87 7.33 26.49
C LYS A 152 -15.41 6.62 25.24
N ILE A 153 -14.87 6.94 24.07
CA ILE A 153 -15.05 6.22 22.81
C ILE A 153 -13.68 5.98 22.17
N LEU A 154 -13.45 4.77 21.66
CA LEU A 154 -12.17 4.43 21.05
C LEU A 154 -12.02 5.11 19.69
N ILE A 155 -10.81 5.53 19.36
CA ILE A 155 -10.48 6.03 18.03
C ILE A 155 -10.77 5.00 16.93
N THR A 156 -10.69 3.71 17.25
CA THR A 156 -10.99 2.59 16.33
C THR A 156 -12.48 2.32 16.15
N ASP A 157 -13.36 3.04 16.83
CA ASP A 157 -14.81 2.91 16.66
C ASP A 157 -15.21 3.27 15.21
N PRO A 158 -16.08 2.48 14.54
CA PRO A 158 -16.48 2.73 13.16
C PRO A 158 -17.05 4.13 12.92
N VAL A 159 -17.78 4.70 13.88
CA VAL A 159 -18.35 6.04 13.73
C VAL A 159 -17.27 7.11 13.78
N VAL A 160 -16.30 6.94 14.69
CA VAL A 160 -15.14 7.86 14.79
C VAL A 160 -14.30 7.80 13.52
N GLN A 161 -14.08 6.60 12.96
CA GLN A 161 -13.37 6.42 11.70
C GLN A 161 -14.08 7.10 10.53
N VAL A 162 -15.41 6.98 10.42
CA VAL A 162 -16.18 7.71 9.40
C VAL A 162 -16.04 9.22 9.55
N LEU A 163 -16.14 9.76 10.77
CA LEU A 163 -15.98 11.19 11.02
C LEU A 163 -14.57 11.68 10.65
N LYS A 164 -13.56 10.89 11.01
CA LYS A 164 -12.15 11.14 10.66
C LYS A 164 -11.93 11.18 9.15
N GLU A 165 -12.32 10.10 8.46
CA GLU A 165 -12.19 9.98 7.00
C GLU A 165 -12.92 11.12 6.28
N ARG A 166 -14.12 11.48 6.75
CA ARG A 166 -14.91 12.61 6.21
C ARG A 166 -14.20 13.95 6.37
N ALA A 167 -13.64 14.21 7.55
CA ALA A 167 -12.94 15.46 7.86
C ALA A 167 -11.62 15.56 7.07
N GLU A 168 -10.83 14.49 7.01
CA GLU A 168 -9.59 14.43 6.23
C GLU A 168 -9.87 14.58 4.73
N SER A 169 -10.97 14.00 4.22
CA SER A 169 -11.38 14.18 2.83
C SER A 169 -11.74 15.64 2.51
N LEU A 170 -12.39 16.36 3.45
CA LEU A 170 -12.68 17.78 3.30
C LEU A 170 -11.41 18.63 3.35
N ASP A 171 -10.52 18.31 4.28
CA ASP A 171 -9.25 19.03 4.46
C ASP A 171 -8.36 18.87 3.22
N ASN A 172 -8.27 17.66 2.67
CA ASN A 172 -7.56 17.39 1.42
C ASN A 172 -8.17 18.13 0.23
N ALA A 173 -9.51 18.22 0.16
CA ALA A 173 -10.18 19.00 -0.88
C ALA A 173 -9.90 20.51 -0.74
N LYS A 174 -9.82 21.03 0.49
CA LYS A 174 -9.42 22.42 0.77
C LYS A 174 -7.96 22.67 0.41
N LEU A 175 -7.05 21.78 0.80
CA LEU A 175 -5.63 21.86 0.45
C LEU A 175 -5.40 21.84 -1.07
N ALA A 176 -6.22 21.07 -1.80
CA ALA A 176 -6.16 21.04 -3.26
C ALA A 176 -6.65 22.36 -3.90
N ALA A 177 -7.55 23.09 -3.23
CA ALA A 177 -8.06 24.37 -3.69
C ALA A 177 -7.18 25.56 -3.26
N ASP A 178 -6.58 25.49 -2.08
CA ASP A 178 -5.73 26.52 -1.48
C ASP A 178 -4.41 25.90 -0.97
N PRO A 179 -3.29 26.08 -1.69
CA PRO A 179 -1.99 25.55 -1.30
C PRO A 179 -1.40 26.13 0.00
N GLU A 180 -1.91 27.27 0.50
CA GLU A 180 -1.46 27.85 1.77
C GLU A 180 -2.22 27.27 2.98
N HIS A 181 -3.26 26.47 2.73
CA HIS A 181 -4.04 25.81 3.77
C HIS A 181 -3.17 24.88 4.62
N LYS A 182 -3.18 25.08 5.94
CA LYS A 182 -2.46 24.21 6.87
C LYS A 182 -3.24 22.89 7.02
N PRO A 183 -2.67 21.73 6.64
CA PRO A 183 -3.38 20.47 6.75
C PRO A 183 -3.58 20.04 8.21
N LEU A 184 -4.55 19.16 8.44
CA LEU A 184 -4.78 18.52 9.73
C LEU A 184 -3.51 17.82 10.24
N ALA A 185 -3.20 18.02 11.51
CA ALA A 185 -2.06 17.38 12.15
C ALA A 185 -2.27 15.86 12.29
N ALA A 186 -1.18 15.09 12.33
CA ALA A 186 -1.26 13.67 12.65
C ALA A 186 -1.87 13.49 14.05
N GLY A 187 -2.88 12.62 14.17
CA GLY A 187 -3.55 12.37 15.45
C GLY A 187 -4.52 13.47 15.91
N TRP A 188 -4.85 14.46 15.07
CA TRP A 188 -5.70 15.62 15.41
C TRP A 188 -7.05 15.30 16.09
N ILE A 189 -7.57 14.08 15.90
CA ILE A 189 -8.86 13.65 16.42
C ILE A 189 -8.77 13.13 17.87
N ALA A 190 -7.56 12.80 18.37
CA ALA A 190 -7.38 12.40 19.74
C ALA A 190 -7.77 13.53 20.71
N ASP A 191 -8.30 13.18 21.88
CA ASP A 191 -8.75 14.11 22.93
C ASP A 191 -9.84 15.12 22.51
N ARG A 192 -10.48 14.87 21.37
CA ARG A 192 -11.65 15.63 20.93
C ARG A 192 -12.94 15.08 21.49
N VAL A 193 -13.92 15.97 21.63
CA VAL A 193 -15.25 15.63 22.14
C VAL A 193 -16.22 15.39 20.98
N ILE A 194 -16.96 14.28 21.04
CA ILE A 194 -18.07 13.97 20.14
C ILE A 194 -19.39 14.26 20.85
N LYS A 195 -20.30 14.88 20.10
CA LYS A 195 -21.70 15.11 20.48
C LYS A 195 -22.58 14.01 19.88
N VAL A 196 -23.22 13.24 20.75
CA VAL A 196 -24.14 12.15 20.40
C VAL A 196 -25.58 12.65 20.53
N ILE A 197 -26.29 12.66 19.40
CA ILE A 197 -27.68 13.10 19.30
C ILE A 197 -28.57 11.86 19.11
N ARG A 198 -29.33 11.52 20.17
CA ARG A 198 -30.27 10.38 20.13
C ARG A 198 -31.71 10.84 20.29
N LYS A 199 -32.63 10.14 19.62
CA LYS A 199 -34.06 10.26 19.89
C LYS A 199 -34.35 9.66 21.26
N SER A 200 -35.13 10.36 22.07
CA SER A 200 -35.52 9.93 23.41
C SER A 200 -37.04 9.84 23.49
N PRO A 201 -37.62 8.72 23.95
CA PRO A 201 -39.06 8.60 24.12
C PRO A 201 -39.66 9.63 25.09
N SER A 202 -38.90 10.08 26.10
CA SER A 202 -39.38 11.00 27.12
C SER A 202 -39.11 12.47 26.80
N ALA A 203 -37.94 12.78 26.25
CA ALA A 203 -37.48 14.15 26.01
C ALA A 203 -37.52 14.57 24.53
N GLY A 204 -37.94 13.69 23.63
CA GLY A 204 -37.86 13.87 22.17
C GLY A 204 -36.44 13.72 21.65
N LYS A 205 -35.50 14.52 22.17
CA LYS A 205 -34.07 14.50 21.84
C LYS A 205 -33.23 14.52 23.12
N THR A 206 -32.19 13.71 23.15
CA THR A 206 -31.19 13.73 24.23
C THR A 206 -29.81 13.85 23.62
N ILE A 207 -28.98 14.68 24.24
CA ILE A 207 -27.61 14.94 23.82
C ILE A 207 -26.69 14.35 24.89
N ALA A 208 -25.66 13.64 24.46
CA ALA A 208 -24.58 13.15 25.31
C ALA A 208 -23.24 13.49 24.67
N TYR A 209 -22.19 13.59 25.48
CA TYR A 209 -20.84 13.90 25.02
C TYR A 209 -19.91 12.75 25.35
N ARG A 210 -18.94 12.47 24.46
CA ARG A 210 -17.95 11.42 24.64
C ARG A 210 -16.56 11.92 24.28
N LEU A 211 -15.55 11.50 25.04
CA LEU A 211 -14.13 11.78 24.75
C LEU A 211 -13.56 10.69 23.86
N ILE A 212 -12.94 11.07 22.74
CA ILE A 212 -12.19 10.16 21.88
C ILE A 212 -10.85 9.82 22.56
N VAL A 213 -10.58 8.53 22.72
CA VAL A 213 -9.33 8.03 23.31
C VAL A 213 -8.66 7.01 22.40
N GLU A 214 -7.33 6.95 22.46
CA GLU A 214 -6.58 5.87 21.81
C GLU A 214 -6.76 4.57 22.59
N GLY A 215 -6.81 3.44 21.88
CA GLY A 215 -6.92 2.12 22.52
C GLY A 215 -5.62 1.78 23.26
N ASN A 216 -5.76 1.24 24.46
CA ASN A 216 -4.64 0.71 25.27
C ASN A 216 -4.16 -0.64 24.72
#